data_AF-A0A7R9JKZ1-F1
#
_entry.id   AF-A0A7R9JKZ1-F1
#
_cell.length_a   1.000
_cell.length_b   1.000
_cell.length_c   1.000
_cell.angle_alpha   90.00
_cell.angle_beta   90.00
_cell.angle_gamma   90.00
#
_symmetry.space_group_name_H-M   'P 1'
#
loop_
_entity.id
_entity.type
_entity.pdbx_description
1 polymer ?
#
loop_
_entity_poly.entity_id
_entity_poly.type
_entity_poly.pdbx_seq_one_letter_code
_entity_poly.pdbx_strand_id
1 'polypeptide(L)'
;TVCQCNGHSRCIEDTDTCEQCDHMTQGVHCEACAPGFYGNALNGGHCRPCDCTTDGAGCHPLTGQCFCATKGVIGEQCDQCDADNSFLNGTGTCYCELEALLIIPFGEKQSQKRHCVFIHTFAEKNKNRTRT
;
A
#
# COMPACT_ATOMS: atom_id res chain seq x y z
N THR A 1 -22.78 -31.57 9.58
CA THR A 1 -21.37 -31.13 9.68
C THR A 1 -21.29 -30.01 10.70
N VAL A 2 -20.17 -29.88 11.42
CA VAL A 2 -19.99 -28.78 12.38
C VAL A 2 -19.41 -27.61 11.60
N CYS A 3 -20.20 -26.56 11.40
CA CYS A 3 -19.71 -25.36 10.73
C CYS A 3 -18.90 -24.50 11.71
N GLN A 4 -17.73 -24.05 11.25
CA GLN A 4 -16.80 -23.20 11.98
C GLN A 4 -16.56 -21.92 11.16
N CYS A 5 -16.86 -20.77 11.75
CA CYS A 5 -16.73 -19.45 11.12
C CYS A 5 -15.65 -18.59 11.75
N ASN A 6 -14.69 -19.21 12.44
CA ASN A 6 -13.62 -18.53 13.18
C ASN A 6 -14.12 -17.44 14.15
N GLY A 7 -15.37 -17.53 14.62
CA GLY A 7 -15.98 -16.52 15.48
C GLY A 7 -16.38 -15.22 14.76
N HIS A 8 -16.39 -15.21 13.43
CA HIS A 8 -16.67 -14.02 12.62
C HIS A 8 -17.98 -14.09 11.82
N SER A 9 -18.81 -15.13 12.01
CA SER A 9 -20.11 -15.24 11.34
C SER A 9 -20.93 -16.38 11.95
N ARG A 10 -22.19 -16.52 11.49
CA ARG A 10 -23.07 -17.66 11.71
C ARG A 10 -23.13 -18.55 10.46
N CYS A 11 -23.50 -19.80 10.66
CA CYS A 11 -23.60 -20.78 9.58
C CYS A 11 -24.89 -20.65 8.79
N ILE A 12 -24.83 -20.92 7.49
CA ILE A 12 -26.03 -21.14 6.66
C ILE A 12 -26.58 -22.53 6.99
N GLU A 13 -27.88 -22.62 7.25
CA GLU A 13 -28.56 -23.88 7.61
C GLU A 13 -28.26 -25.00 6.59
N ASP A 14 -28.03 -26.22 7.09
CA ASP A 14 -27.70 -27.42 6.30
C ASP A 14 -26.44 -27.34 5.42
N THR A 15 -25.56 -26.36 5.66
CA THR A 15 -24.28 -26.23 4.94
C THR A 15 -23.07 -26.21 5.89
N ASP A 16 -21.87 -26.26 5.31
CA ASP A 16 -20.60 -26.03 6.00
C ASP A 16 -20.05 -24.61 5.76
N THR A 17 -20.91 -23.67 5.34
CA THR A 17 -20.50 -22.33 4.90
C THR A 17 -21.04 -21.25 5.83
N CYS A 18 -20.24 -20.21 6.02
CA CYS A 18 -20.59 -19.05 6.82
C CYS A 18 -21.38 -18.01 6.03
N GLU A 19 -22.37 -17.39 6.67
CA GLU A 19 -23.20 -16.34 6.09
C GLU A 19 -22.59 -14.97 6.36
N GLN A 20 -22.10 -14.28 5.33
CA GLN A 20 -21.59 -12.90 5.41
C GLN A 20 -20.60 -12.67 6.57
N CYS A 21 -19.31 -12.85 6.30
CA CYS A 21 -18.26 -12.65 7.29
C CYS A 21 -18.23 -11.21 7.86
N ASP A 22 -18.23 -11.11 9.19
CA ASP A 22 -18.06 -9.88 9.97
C ASP A 22 -16.56 -9.58 10.21
N HIS A 23 -16.28 -8.53 10.99
CA HIS A 23 -14.93 -8.17 11.47
C HIS A 23 -13.90 -7.98 10.34
N MET A 24 -14.35 -7.59 9.15
CA MET A 24 -13.52 -7.38 7.96
C MET A 24 -12.76 -8.65 7.56
N THR A 25 -13.40 -9.80 7.73
CA THR A 25 -12.92 -11.11 7.30
C THR A 25 -13.61 -11.56 6.02
N GLN A 26 -13.04 -12.57 5.36
CA GLN A 26 -13.54 -13.18 4.15
C GLN A 26 -13.17 -14.67 4.13
N GLY A 27 -13.76 -15.40 3.18
CA GLY A 27 -13.56 -16.83 3.01
C GLY A 27 -14.82 -17.61 3.34
N VAL A 28 -14.79 -18.92 3.10
CA VAL A 28 -15.94 -19.82 3.34
C VAL A 28 -16.21 -19.95 4.84
N HIS A 29 -15.14 -19.85 5.64
CA HIS A 29 -15.12 -20.00 7.08
C HIS A 29 -14.66 -18.71 7.80
N CYS A 30 -14.64 -17.58 7.08
CA CYS A 30 -14.12 -16.30 7.57
C CYS A 30 -12.66 -16.39 8.07
N GLU A 31 -11.85 -17.18 7.38
CA GLU A 31 -10.50 -17.56 7.76
C GLU A 31 -9.40 -16.58 7.34
N ALA A 32 -9.74 -15.56 6.53
CA ALA A 32 -8.80 -14.57 6.02
C ALA A 32 -9.32 -13.14 6.21
N CYS A 33 -8.43 -12.15 6.18
CA CYS A 33 -8.84 -10.75 6.14
C CYS A 33 -9.36 -10.36 4.74
N ALA A 34 -10.39 -9.52 4.71
CA ALA A 34 -10.94 -8.96 3.48
C ALA A 34 -9.92 -8.06 2.75
N PRO A 35 -10.10 -7.76 1.45
CA PRO A 35 -9.14 -6.95 0.70
C PRO A 35 -9.05 -5.55 1.31
N GLY A 36 -7.84 -5.05 1.49
CA GLY A 36 -7.58 -3.80 2.19
C GLY A 36 -7.45 -3.95 3.71
N PHE A 37 -7.51 -5.16 4.24
CA PHE A 37 -7.24 -5.48 5.64
C PHE A 37 -6.16 -6.56 5.77
N TYR A 38 -5.46 -6.56 6.90
CA TYR A 38 -4.44 -7.55 7.22
C TYR A 38 -4.51 -7.99 8.69
N GLY A 39 -3.97 -9.18 8.96
CA GLY A 39 -3.90 -9.76 10.29
C GLY A 39 -4.14 -11.26 10.28
N ASN A 40 -4.53 -11.81 11.43
CA ASN A 40 -4.92 -13.19 11.59
C ASN A 40 -6.40 -13.25 11.94
N ALA A 41 -7.21 -13.84 11.06
CA ALA A 41 -8.66 -13.98 11.20
C ALA A 41 -9.07 -15.30 11.88
N LEU A 42 -8.12 -16.15 12.28
CA LEU A 42 -8.43 -17.43 12.89
C LEU A 42 -8.84 -17.27 14.36
N ASN A 43 -9.80 -18.09 14.79
CA ASN A 43 -10.19 -18.24 16.20
C ASN A 43 -10.56 -16.92 16.92
N GLY A 44 -11.33 -16.05 16.27
CA GLY A 44 -11.74 -14.76 16.82
C GLY A 44 -10.64 -13.71 16.76
N GLY A 45 -9.68 -13.88 15.86
CA GLY A 45 -8.62 -12.92 15.61
C GLY A 45 -9.11 -11.59 15.03
N HIS A 46 -8.19 -10.73 14.60
CA HIS A 46 -8.54 -9.38 14.20
C HIS A 46 -7.85 -8.97 12.90
N CYS A 47 -8.63 -8.32 12.04
CA CYS A 47 -8.19 -7.69 10.81
C CYS A 47 -8.12 -6.18 10.99
N ARG A 48 -7.04 -5.56 10.51
CA ARG A 48 -6.77 -4.12 10.60
C ARG A 48 -6.66 -3.54 9.19
N PRO A 49 -7.14 -2.32 8.94
CA PRO A 49 -7.02 -1.71 7.62
C PRO A 49 -5.54 -1.51 7.25
N CYS A 50 -5.21 -1.72 5.97
CA CYS A 50 -3.91 -1.36 5.43
C CYS A 50 -3.66 0.15 5.60
N ASP A 51 -2.47 0.55 6.06
CA ASP A 51 -2.08 1.96 6.24
C ASP A 51 -1.14 2.41 5.11
N CYS A 52 -1.55 2.19 3.85
CA CYS A 52 -0.74 2.58 2.70
C CYS A 52 -0.95 4.06 2.36
N THR A 53 0.11 4.75 1.97
CA THR A 53 0.06 6.15 1.47
C THR A 53 -0.57 6.24 0.09
N THR A 54 -0.44 5.19 -0.71
CA THR A 54 -1.00 5.06 -2.05
C THR A 54 -2.43 4.55 -2.00
N ASP A 55 -3.36 5.40 -2.42
CA ASP A 55 -4.74 4.99 -2.64
C ASP A 55 -4.78 3.83 -3.66
N GLY A 56 -5.33 2.68 -3.25
CA GLY A 56 -5.43 1.49 -4.09
C GLY A 56 -4.23 0.54 -4.03
N ALA A 57 -3.16 0.85 -3.27
CA ALA A 57 -2.15 -0.16 -2.97
C ALA A 57 -2.73 -1.17 -1.98
N GLY A 58 -2.87 -2.42 -2.41
CA GLY A 58 -3.11 -3.53 -1.49
C GLY A 58 -1.93 -3.70 -0.53
N CYS A 59 -2.17 -4.35 0.61
CA CYS A 59 -1.12 -4.76 1.51
C CYS A 59 -1.11 -6.28 1.70
N HIS A 60 0.01 -6.80 2.19
CA HIS A 60 0.18 -8.20 2.48
C HIS A 60 -0.80 -8.64 3.58
N PRO A 61 -1.60 -9.69 3.37
CA PRO A 61 -2.78 -10.00 4.20
C PRO A 61 -2.46 -10.42 5.63
N LEU A 62 -1.21 -10.80 5.94
CA LEU A 62 -0.80 -11.16 7.31
C LEU A 62 0.03 -10.07 8.00
N THR A 63 0.87 -9.36 7.26
CA THR A 63 1.89 -8.45 7.82
C THR A 63 1.49 -6.99 7.71
N GLY A 64 0.61 -6.64 6.77
CA GLY A 64 0.22 -5.27 6.51
C GLY A 64 1.20 -4.47 5.64
N GLN A 65 2.27 -5.11 5.17
CA GLN A 65 3.26 -4.46 4.30
C GLN A 65 2.64 -4.09 2.95
N CYS A 66 2.72 -2.82 2.58
CA CYS A 66 2.14 -2.29 1.37
C CYS A 66 2.91 -2.69 0.11
N PHE A 67 2.18 -2.94 -0.98
CA PHE A 67 2.79 -3.16 -2.28
C PHE A 67 3.00 -1.81 -2.99
N CYS A 68 4.24 -1.30 -2.98
CA CYS A 68 4.55 -0.01 -3.60
C CYS A 68 4.55 -0.11 -5.13
N ALA A 69 3.49 0.40 -5.75
CA ALA A 69 3.33 0.39 -7.22
C ALA A 69 4.22 1.42 -7.93
N THR A 70 4.67 2.46 -7.21
CA THR A 70 5.45 3.56 -7.75
C THR A 70 6.92 3.23 -7.81
N LYS A 71 7.53 3.47 -8.97
CA LYS A 71 8.98 3.43 -9.06
C LYS A 71 9.61 4.53 -8.19
N GLY A 72 10.54 4.14 -7.33
CA GLY A 72 11.27 5.08 -6.48
C GLY A 72 10.59 5.39 -5.15
N VAL A 73 9.50 4.70 -4.81
CA VAL A 73 8.87 4.74 -3.49
C VAL A 73 9.04 3.38 -2.82
N ILE A 74 9.50 3.40 -1.57
CA ILE A 74 9.78 2.23 -0.73
C ILE A 74 9.22 2.46 0.69
N GLY A 75 9.47 1.50 1.58
CA GLY A 75 9.00 1.49 2.96
C GLY A 75 7.74 0.63 3.14
N GLU A 76 7.48 0.22 4.38
CA GLU A 76 6.35 -0.66 4.73
C GLU A 76 4.98 -0.07 4.35
N GLN A 77 4.89 1.26 4.31
CA GLN A 77 3.67 2.01 3.98
C GLN A 77 3.79 2.78 2.65
N CYS A 78 4.88 2.56 1.89
CA CYS A 78 5.21 3.33 0.69
C CYS A 78 5.36 4.83 0.96
N ASP A 79 6.02 5.18 2.06
CA ASP A 79 6.16 6.55 2.58
C ASP A 79 7.57 7.13 2.42
N GLN A 80 8.49 6.38 1.80
CA GLN A 80 9.90 6.75 1.67
C GLN A 80 10.31 6.77 0.20
N CYS A 81 11.19 7.71 -0.17
CA CYS A 81 11.82 7.66 -1.49
C CYS A 81 13.01 6.71 -1.46
N ASP A 82 13.21 5.98 -2.55
CA ASP A 82 14.31 5.03 -2.72
C ASP A 82 15.64 5.77 -2.94
N ALA A 83 16.22 6.24 -1.84
CA ALA A 83 17.46 6.99 -1.84
C ALA A 83 18.64 6.17 -2.42
N ASP A 84 18.64 4.86 -2.20
CA ASP A 84 19.66 3.95 -2.72
C ASP A 84 19.68 3.93 -4.26
N ASN A 85 18.51 4.14 -4.88
CA ASN A 85 18.35 4.27 -6.33
C ASN A 85 18.26 5.73 -6.81
N SER A 86 18.85 6.68 -6.08
CA SER A 86 18.92 8.10 -6.45
C SER A 86 17.56 8.80 -6.59
N PHE A 87 16.53 8.30 -5.90
CA PHE A 87 15.27 9.02 -5.76
C PHE A 87 15.35 9.99 -4.58
N LEU A 88 14.93 11.22 -4.85
CA LEU A 88 14.98 12.35 -3.95
C LEU A 88 13.57 12.75 -3.55
N ASN A 89 13.42 13.24 -2.32
CA ASN A 89 12.15 13.76 -1.82
C ASN A 89 11.96 15.20 -2.30
N GLY A 90 10.95 15.43 -3.14
CA GLY A 90 10.41 16.75 -3.48
C GLY A 90 9.09 16.94 -2.75
N THR A 91 8.65 18.18 -2.54
CA THR A 91 7.45 18.54 -1.75
C THR A 91 6.25 17.59 -1.93
N GLY A 92 6.18 16.53 -1.12
CA GLY A 92 5.11 15.52 -1.22
C GLY A 92 5.21 14.53 -2.40
N THR A 93 6.34 14.39 -3.10
CA THR A 93 6.57 13.48 -4.25
C THR A 93 8.02 12.97 -4.30
N CYS A 94 8.27 11.77 -4.84
CA CYS A 94 9.63 11.34 -5.16
C CYS A 94 10.01 11.70 -6.60
N TYR A 95 11.21 12.22 -6.81
CA TYR A 95 11.75 12.56 -8.14
C TYR A 95 13.17 12.02 -8.33
N CYS A 96 13.64 11.91 -9.57
CA CYS A 96 15.05 11.63 -9.85
C CYS A 96 15.66 12.70 -10.75
N GLU A 97 16.98 12.89 -10.65
CA GLU A 97 17.75 13.77 -11.53
C GLU A 97 18.28 12.98 -12.73
N LEU A 98 17.92 13.40 -13.95
CA LEU A 98 18.53 12.94 -15.18
C LEU A 98 19.36 14.07 -15.79
N GLU A 99 20.60 13.75 -16.17
CA GLU A 99 21.45 14.66 -16.94
C GLU A 99 21.25 14.43 -18.43
N ALA A 100 20.63 15.40 -19.11
CA ALA A 100 20.54 15.42 -20.56
C ALA A 100 21.60 16.35 -21.13
N LEU A 101 22.49 15.81 -21.96
CA LEU A 101 23.41 16.62 -22.76
C LEU A 101 22.68 17.14 -23.99
N LEU A 102 22.41 18.44 -24.01
CA LEU A 102 21.88 19.13 -25.18
C LEU A 102 23.06 19.58 -26.05
N ILE A 103 23.08 19.10 -27.29
CA ILE A 103 24.02 19.55 -28.32
C ILE A 103 23.31 20.65 -29.12
N ILE A 104 23.75 21.90 -28.97
CA ILE A 104 23.21 23.01 -29.75
C ILE A 104 23.93 23.15 -31.09
N PRO A 105 23.28 23.71 -32.13
CA PRO A 105 24.00 24.12 -33.34
C PRO A 105 25.17 25.01 -32.90
N PHE A 106 26.36 24.81 -33.47
CA PHE A 106 27.69 25.31 -33.03
C PHE A 106 28.48 24.43 -32.04
N GLY A 107 27.96 23.26 -31.62
CA GLY A 107 28.76 22.25 -30.92
C GLY A 107 29.06 22.54 -29.45
N GLU A 108 28.47 23.61 -28.90
CA GLU A 108 28.42 23.84 -27.45
C GLU A 108 27.59 22.72 -26.78
N LYS A 109 28.14 22.17 -25.69
CA LYS A 109 27.47 21.15 -24.88
C LYS A 109 26.85 21.83 -23.68
N GLN A 110 25.52 21.81 -23.60
CA GLN A 110 24.79 22.29 -22.42
C GLN A 110 24.29 21.08 -21.62
N SER A 111 24.60 21.01 -20.32
CA SER A 111 23.95 20.05 -19.42
C SER A 111 22.62 20.62 -18.94
N GLN A 112 21.52 19.90 -19.18
CA GLN A 112 20.20 20.22 -18.65
C GLN A 112 19.78 19.15 -17.65
N LYS A 113 19.64 19.53 -16.39
CA LYS A 113 19.04 18.68 -15.37
C LYS A 113 17.53 18.61 -15.60
N ARG A 114 17.00 17.39 -15.74
CA ARG A 114 15.56 17.14 -15.82
C ARG A 114 15.14 16.28 -14.63
N HIS A 115 14.00 16.64 -14.04
CA HIS A 115 13.39 15.83 -13.00
C HIS A 115 12.38 14.88 -13.64
N CYS A 116 12.53 13.58 -13.44
CA CYS A 116 11.40 12.68 -13.64
C CYS A 116 10.58 12.71 -12.35
N VAL A 117 9.44 13.40 -12.41
CA VAL A 117 8.44 13.33 -11.36
C VAL A 117 7.54 12.15 -11.69
N PHE A 118 7.57 11.13 -10.85
CA PHE A 118 6.51 10.13 -10.85
C PHE A 118 5.39 10.75 -10.02
N ILE A 119 4.20 10.96 -10.62
CA ILE A 119 3.08 11.60 -9.91
C ILE A 119 2.67 10.69 -8.75
N HIS A 120 3.21 10.98 -7.58
CA HIS A 120 2.77 10.45 -6.30
C HIS A 120 2.67 11.62 -5.35
N THR A 121 1.48 12.15 -5.21
CA THR A 121 1.17 12.92 -4.01
C THR A 121 1.18 11.93 -2.85
N PHE A 122 2.16 12.03 -1.95
CA PHE A 122 1.93 11.57 -0.58
C PHE A 122 0.68 12.33 -0.13
N ALA A 123 -0.49 11.69 -0.17
CA ALA A 123 -1.67 12.26 0.44
C ALA A 123 -1.23 12.64 1.86
N GLU A 124 -1.49 13.88 2.27
CA GLU A 124 -1.02 14.47 3.53
C GLU A 124 -1.65 13.77 4.78
N LYS A 125 -1.68 12.43 4.84
CA LYS A 125 -2.09 11.66 6.01
C LYS A 125 -1.21 12.00 7.23
N ASN A 126 0.01 12.54 7.01
CA ASN A 126 0.94 12.96 8.06
C ASN A 126 0.81 14.42 8.53
N LYS A 127 -0.23 15.18 8.15
CA LYS A 127 -0.53 16.47 8.82
C LYS A 127 -1.59 16.40 9.93
N ASN A 128 -2.31 15.29 10.06
CA ASN A 128 -3.38 15.15 11.07
C ASN A 128 -3.12 14.10 12.17
N ARG A 129 -1.94 13.47 12.22
CA ARG A 129 -1.61 12.49 13.29
C ARG A 129 -0.87 13.09 14.50
N THR A 130 -0.73 14.42 14.57
CA THR A 130 -0.13 15.17 15.71
C THR A 130 -1.06 16.18 16.38
N ARG A 131 -2.38 16.07 16.23
CA ARG A 131 -3.35 16.78 17.06
C ARG A 131 -4.60 15.94 17.34
N THR A 132 -4.50 15.02 18.29
CA THR A 132 -5.48 14.78 19.38
C THR A 132 -4.96 13.72 20.33
#